data_AF-A0A8J5XC20-F1
#
_entry.id   AF-A0A8J5XC20-F1
#
_cell.length_a   1.000
_cell.length_b   1.000
_cell.length_c   1.000
_cell.angle_alpha   90.00
_cell.angle_beta   90.00
_cell.angle_gamma   90.00
#
_symmetry.space_group_name_H-M   'P 1'
#
loop_
_entity.id
_entity.type
_entity.pdbx_description
1 polymer ?
#
loop_
_entity_poly.entity_id
_entity_poly.type
_entity_poly.pdbx_seq_one_letter_code
_entity_poly.pdbx_strand_id
1 'polypeptide(L)'
;MASPPPTLTLEQAKQALAEAIESFNTPDNISRIRAAAAAVPEEQRAMAVLPIVQQIQAAVLAKYGFAGPTAVFAGIMALKAHEADPEVKEGLEKVMHGFMEHVKNVA
;
A
#
# COMPACT_ATOMS: atom_id res chain seq x y z
N MET A 1 24.59 15.10 7.65
CA MET A 1 24.47 14.62 6.25
C MET A 1 23.21 13.77 6.21
N ALA A 2 22.15 14.20 5.52
CA ALA A 2 20.96 13.39 5.36
C ALA A 2 21.25 12.31 4.31
N SER A 3 20.99 11.03 4.63
CA SER A 3 21.09 9.95 3.66
C SER A 3 20.17 10.24 2.47
N PRO A 4 20.60 9.96 1.22
CA PRO A 4 19.72 10.12 0.06
C PRO A 4 18.43 9.30 0.26
N PRO A 5 17.28 9.79 -0.23
CA PRO A 5 16.03 9.06 -0.13
C PRO A 5 16.19 7.67 -0.75
N PRO A 6 15.58 6.63 -0.14
CA PRO A 6 15.69 5.27 -0.65
C PRO A 6 15.15 5.21 -2.08
N THR A 7 15.86 4.50 -2.95
CA THR A 7 15.42 4.19 -4.32
C THR A 7 15.18 2.69 -4.43
N LEU A 8 14.30 2.32 -5.36
CA LEU A 8 14.06 0.92 -5.71
C LEU A 8 14.75 0.62 -7.03
N THR A 9 15.33 -0.57 -7.16
CA THR A 9 15.59 -1.16 -8.48
C THR A 9 14.27 -1.62 -9.11
N LEU A 10 14.26 -1.91 -10.42
CA LEU A 10 13.07 -2.44 -11.08
C LEU A 10 12.58 -3.75 -10.43
N GLU A 11 13.50 -4.66 -10.10
CA GLU A 11 13.15 -5.91 -9.41
C GLU A 11 12.59 -5.67 -8.01
N GLN A 12 13.18 -4.75 -7.25
CA GLN A 12 12.66 -4.37 -5.94
C GLN A 12 11.28 -3.71 -6.05
N ALA A 13 11.02 -2.93 -7.09
CA ALA A 13 9.70 -2.33 -7.32
C ALA A 13 8.63 -3.41 -7.59
N LYS A 14 8.94 -4.39 -8.45
CA LYS A 14 8.05 -5.54 -8.72
C LYS A 14 7.79 -6.35 -7.45
N GLN A 15 8.85 -6.66 -6.70
CA GLN A 15 8.73 -7.41 -5.45
C GLN A 15 7.93 -6.63 -4.40
N ALA A 16 8.19 -5.33 -4.23
CA ALA A 16 7.45 -4.49 -3.28
C ALA A 16 5.96 -4.42 -3.63
N LEU A 17 5.60 -4.37 -4.91
CA LEU A 17 4.20 -4.41 -5.36
C LEU A 17 3.55 -5.77 -5.10
N ALA A 18 4.25 -6.88 -5.36
CA ALA A 18 3.75 -8.22 -5.06
C ALA A 18 3.48 -8.38 -3.56
N GLU A 19 4.45 -7.98 -2.72
CA GLU A 19 4.32 -8.02 -1.26
C GLU A 19 3.22 -7.08 -0.75
N ALA A 20 3.07 -5.89 -1.35
CA ALA A 20 2.00 -4.95 -1.05
C ALA A 20 0.62 -5.56 -1.32
N ILE A 21 0.42 -6.21 -2.47
CA ILE A 21 -0.83 -6.88 -2.83
C ILE A 21 -1.10 -8.05 -1.89
N GLU A 22 -0.10 -8.88 -1.62
CA GLU A 22 -0.24 -10.03 -0.71
C GLU A 22 -0.60 -9.57 0.71
N SER A 23 0.02 -8.48 1.19
CA SER A 23 -0.20 -7.98 2.54
C SER A 23 -1.67 -7.60 2.80
N PHE A 24 -2.38 -7.08 1.80
CA PHE A 24 -3.81 -6.80 1.90
C PHE A 24 -4.67 -8.05 2.03
N ASN A 25 -4.21 -9.18 1.49
CA ASN A 25 -4.95 -10.43 1.46
C ASN A 25 -4.72 -11.32 2.70
N THR A 26 -3.90 -10.89 3.64
CA THR A 26 -3.69 -11.65 4.89
C THR A 26 -4.96 -11.59 5.77
N PRO A 27 -5.36 -12.70 6.42
CA PRO A 27 -6.57 -12.72 7.24
C PRO A 27 -6.61 -11.64 8.34
N ASP A 28 -5.46 -11.34 8.94
CA ASP A 28 -5.32 -10.30 9.97
C ASP A 28 -5.61 -8.91 9.41
N ASN A 29 -4.95 -8.53 8.30
CA ASN A 29 -5.15 -7.23 7.70
C ASN A 29 -6.57 -7.05 7.12
N ILE A 30 -7.13 -8.10 6.52
CA ILE A 30 -8.54 -8.10 6.09
C ILE A 30 -9.47 -7.84 7.28
N SER A 31 -9.26 -8.54 8.40
CA SER A 31 -10.08 -8.38 9.60
C SER A 31 -10.01 -6.95 10.14
N ARG A 32 -8.80 -6.37 10.22
CA ARG A 32 -8.58 -5.00 10.68
C ARG A 32 -9.26 -3.97 9.78
N ILE A 33 -9.13 -4.12 8.45
CA ILE A 33 -9.77 -3.23 7.47
C ILE A 33 -11.29 -3.31 7.58
N ARG A 34 -11.85 -4.52 7.62
CA ARG A 34 -13.31 -4.73 7.72
C ARG A 34 -13.86 -4.18 9.03
N ALA A 35 -13.17 -4.39 10.16
CA ALA A 35 -13.60 -3.88 11.45
C ALA A 35 -13.68 -2.35 11.48
N ALA A 36 -12.68 -1.66 10.89
CA ALA A 36 -12.69 -0.20 10.82
C ALA A 36 -13.78 0.35 9.90
N ALA A 37 -14.02 -0.29 8.76
CA ALA A 37 -15.10 0.08 7.84
C ALA A 37 -16.50 -0.20 8.41
N ALA A 38 -16.68 -1.30 9.16
CA ALA A 38 -17.96 -1.64 9.77
C ALA A 38 -18.35 -0.69 10.92
N ALA A 39 -17.38 0.01 11.50
CA ALA A 39 -17.60 0.94 12.61
C ALA A 39 -18.16 2.31 12.16
N VAL A 40 -18.23 2.59 10.86
CA VAL A 40 -18.61 3.90 10.31
C VAL A 40 -19.61 3.77 9.14
N PRO A 41 -20.38 4.83 8.82
CA PRO A 41 -21.21 4.89 7.62
C PRO A 41 -20.39 4.73 6.33
N GLU A 42 -21.03 4.30 5.24
CA GLU A 42 -20.38 4.00 3.96
C GLU A 42 -19.52 5.17 3.45
N GLU A 43 -20.03 6.39 3.59
CA GLU A 43 -19.38 7.63 3.16
C GLU A 43 -18.06 7.92 3.90
N GLN A 44 -17.89 7.31 5.08
CA GLN A 44 -16.72 7.51 5.95
C GLN A 44 -15.75 6.32 5.93
N ARG A 45 -16.12 5.18 5.33
CA ARG A 45 -15.30 3.95 5.32
C ARG A 45 -13.91 4.18 4.75
N ALA A 46 -13.81 4.92 3.63
CA ALA A 46 -12.53 5.22 3.01
C ALA A 46 -11.59 5.95 3.97
N MET A 47 -12.09 6.95 4.71
CA MET A 47 -11.29 7.70 5.68
C MET A 47 -10.91 6.86 6.90
N ALA A 48 -11.79 5.98 7.38
CA ALA A 48 -11.53 5.10 8.50
C ALA A 48 -10.49 4.01 8.19
N VAL A 49 -10.50 3.47 6.97
CA VAL A 49 -9.62 2.38 6.53
C VAL A 49 -8.25 2.87 6.07
N LEU A 50 -8.19 4.08 5.48
CA LEU A 50 -6.95 4.66 4.95
C LEU A 50 -5.73 4.56 5.90
N PRO A 51 -5.82 4.91 7.21
CA PRO A 51 -4.66 4.79 8.11
C PRO A 51 -4.18 3.35 8.31
N ILE A 52 -5.09 2.36 8.29
CA ILE A 52 -4.73 0.94 8.41
C ILE A 52 -3.98 0.49 7.17
N VAL A 53 -4.47 0.89 6.00
CA VAL A 53 -3.82 0.58 4.71
C VAL A 53 -2.46 1.23 4.62
N GLN A 54 -2.31 2.49 5.05
CA GLN A 54 -1.01 3.14 5.12
C GLN A 54 -0.06 2.40 6.07
N GLN A 55 -0.53 1.90 7.21
CA GLN A 55 0.30 1.10 8.13
C GLN A 55 0.77 -0.21 7.51
N ILE A 56 -0.12 -0.93 6.82
CA ILE A 56 0.19 -2.17 6.12
C ILE A 56 1.26 -1.92 5.05
N GLN A 57 1.05 -0.91 4.20
CA GLN A 57 1.98 -0.55 3.14
C GLN A 57 3.31 -0.02 3.68
N ALA A 58 3.30 0.74 4.78
CA ALA A 58 4.52 1.18 5.44
C ALA A 58 5.37 0.00 5.94
N ALA A 59 4.75 -1.06 6.46
CA ALA A 59 5.46 -2.25 6.91
C ALA A 59 6.15 -3.01 5.75
N VAL A 60 5.53 -3.05 4.57
CA VAL A 60 6.14 -3.60 3.36
C VAL A 60 7.32 -2.73 2.92
N LEU A 61 7.09 -1.42 2.79
CA LEU A 61 8.08 -0.46 2.32
C LEU A 61 9.29 -0.32 3.27
N ALA A 62 9.12 -0.57 4.56
CA ALA A 62 10.21 -0.60 5.53
C ALA A 62 11.31 -1.61 5.18
N LYS A 63 10.96 -2.74 4.55
CA LYS A 63 11.92 -3.74 4.07
C LYS A 63 12.87 -3.20 2.99
N TYR A 64 12.44 -2.15 2.30
CA TYR A 64 13.18 -1.49 1.21
C TYR A 64 13.80 -0.16 1.65
N GLY A 65 13.87 0.10 2.96
CA GLY A 65 14.51 1.29 3.53
C GLY A 65 13.61 2.52 3.64
N PHE A 66 12.33 2.44 3.30
CA PHE A 66 11.38 3.53 3.49
C PHE A 66 10.80 3.48 4.90
N ALA A 67 11.18 4.45 5.74
CA ALA A 67 10.70 4.55 7.11
C ALA A 67 10.23 5.97 7.45
N GLY A 68 9.39 6.07 8.48
CA GLY A 68 8.87 7.33 8.98
C GLY A 68 7.56 7.80 8.36
N PRO A 69 7.09 9.00 8.72
CA PRO A 69 5.75 9.50 8.37
C PRO A 69 5.49 9.62 6.86
N THR A 70 6.54 9.76 6.06
CA THR A 70 6.47 9.93 4.60
C THR A 70 6.81 8.66 3.83
N ALA A 71 7.05 7.53 4.53
CA ALA A 71 7.51 6.28 3.92
C ALA A 71 6.62 5.81 2.77
N VAL A 72 5.29 5.82 2.98
CA VAL A 72 4.32 5.40 1.97
C VAL A 72 4.37 6.30 0.74
N PHE A 73 4.42 7.62 0.93
CA PHE A 73 4.50 8.56 -0.18
C PHE A 73 5.82 8.44 -0.95
N ALA A 74 6.94 8.35 -0.24
CA ALA A 74 8.26 8.15 -0.84
C ALA A 74 8.34 6.81 -1.60
N GLY A 75 7.78 5.74 -1.05
CA GLY A 75 7.68 4.44 -1.71
C GLY A 75 6.85 4.49 -2.99
N ILE A 76 5.68 5.15 -2.97
CA ILE A 76 4.86 5.35 -4.17
C ILE A 76 5.64 6.11 -5.25
N MET A 77 6.38 7.16 -4.89
CA MET A 77 7.20 7.91 -5.84
C MET A 77 8.34 7.04 -6.41
N ALA A 78 8.96 6.21 -5.58
CA ALA A 78 9.99 5.26 -6.03
C ALA A 78 9.44 4.18 -6.97
N LEU A 79 8.21 3.70 -6.74
CA LEU A 79 7.53 2.76 -7.63
C LEU A 79 7.14 3.42 -8.95
N LYS A 80 6.63 4.66 -8.90
CA LYS A 80 6.28 5.44 -10.10
C LYS A 80 7.47 5.74 -11.01
N ALA A 81 8.69 5.81 -10.47
CA ALA A 81 9.90 5.95 -11.27
C ALA A 81 10.09 4.77 -12.26
N HIS A 82 9.44 3.63 -12.02
CA HIS A 82 9.48 2.43 -12.86
C HIS A 82 8.15 2.18 -13.62
N GLU A 83 7.21 3.13 -13.67
CA GLU A 83 5.87 2.95 -14.27
C GLU A 83 5.88 2.66 -15.79
N ALA A 84 7.02 2.87 -16.45
CA ALA A 84 7.21 2.47 -17.85
C ALA A 84 7.26 0.94 -18.03
N ASP A 85 7.59 0.19 -16.98
CA ASP A 85 7.48 -1.27 -16.97
C ASP A 85 6.00 -1.68 -16.77
N PRO A 86 5.43 -2.51 -17.67
CA PRO A 86 4.02 -2.87 -17.61
C PRO A 86 3.61 -3.59 -16.32
N GLU A 87 4.51 -4.40 -15.75
CA GLU A 87 4.24 -5.17 -14.53
C GLU A 87 4.19 -4.25 -13.31
N VAL A 88 5.08 -3.26 -13.25
CA VAL A 88 5.04 -2.23 -12.21
C VAL A 88 3.77 -1.40 -12.33
N LYS A 89 3.40 -1.00 -13.55
CA LYS A 89 2.17 -0.25 -13.80
C LYS A 89 0.92 -1.03 -13.35
N GLU A 90 0.81 -2.29 -13.77
CA GLU A 90 -0.30 -3.17 -13.38
C GLU A 90 -0.34 -3.39 -11.86
N GLY A 91 0.83 -3.57 -11.23
CA GLY A 91 0.93 -3.71 -9.78
C GLY A 91 0.45 -2.46 -9.03
N LEU A 92 0.82 -1.25 -9.49
CA LEU A 92 0.35 0.01 -8.91
C LEU A 92 -1.17 0.13 -8.99
N GLU A 93 -1.75 -0.21 -10.14
CA GLU A 93 -3.21 -0.22 -10.34
C GLU A 93 -3.88 -1.23 -9.41
N LYS A 94 -3.33 -2.45 -9.27
CA LYS A 94 -3.83 -3.48 -8.34
C LYS A 94 -3.78 -3.06 -6.88
N VAL A 95 -2.70 -2.41 -6.44
CA VAL A 95 -2.60 -1.89 -5.06
C VAL A 95 -3.68 -0.85 -4.79
N MET A 96 -3.92 0.07 -5.75
CA MET A 96 -4.99 1.06 -5.63
C MET A 96 -6.39 0.43 -5.66
N HIS A 97 -6.62 -0.55 -6.53
CA HIS A 97 -7.91 -1.24 -6.65
C HIS A 97 -8.20 -2.13 -5.44
N GLY A 98 -7.22 -2.92 -4.97
CA GLY A 98 -7.38 -3.80 -3.81
C GLY A 98 -7.76 -3.02 -2.55
N PHE A 99 -7.17 -1.84 -2.36
CA PHE A 99 -7.61 -0.90 -1.32
C PHE A 99 -9.10 -0.56 -1.44
N MET A 100 -9.53 -0.13 -2.63
CA MET A 100 -10.91 0.29 -2.88
C MET A 100 -11.91 -0.86 -2.77
N GLU A 101 -11.54 -2.08 -3.17
CA GLU A 101 -12.39 -3.27 -3.03
C GLU A 101 -12.63 -3.62 -1.56
N HIS A 102 -11.59 -3.59 -0.73
CA HIS A 102 -11.74 -3.87 0.70
C HIS A 102 -12.56 -2.80 1.43
N VAL A 103 -12.57 -1.56 0.95
CA VAL A 103 -13.44 -0.48 1.48
C VAL A 103 -14.91 -0.69 1.07
N LYS A 104 -15.17 -1.14 -0.17
CA LYS A 104 -16.52 -1.32 -0.71
C LYS A 104 -17.19 -2.61 -0.22
N ASN A 105 -16.44 -3.71 -0.15
CA ASN A 105 -16.97 -5.06 0.13
C ASN A 105 -17.12 -5.36 1.62
N VAL A 106 -17.43 -4.34 2.43
CA VAL A 106 -17.78 -4.48 3.85
C VAL A 106 -19.31 -4.54 3.93
N ALA A 107 -19.84 -5.71 3.58
CA ALA A 107 -21.25 -6.07 3.68
C ALA A 107 -21.37 -7.31 4.57
#